data_AF-A0A7J3LK28-F1
#
_entry.id   AF-A0A7J3LK28-F1
#
_cell.length_a   1.000
_cell.length_b   1.000
_cell.length_c   1.000
_cell.angle_alpha   90.00
_cell.angle_beta   90.00
_cell.angle_gamma   90.00
#
_symmetry.space_group_name_H-M   'P 1'
#
loop_
_entity.id
_entity.type
_entity.pdbx_description
1 polymer ?
#
loop_
_entity_poly.entity_id
_entity_poly.type
_entity_poly.pdbx_seq_one_letter_code
_entity_poly.pdbx_strand_id
1 'polypeptide(L)'
;MRHNHAMAITFCLLLASCGRCGPCPVLAPASPDFCKGGLIFSGVTDECGCEEPPVCMMPECGDCPMFMPPGPDFCKNGSIIDGGKDLCGCQMPPRCLGEKECLDDLDCACGRHIVSDDCFVGNNRFVNSGKQCPDYCTGIDGNIKVKCLSGECRLVRQ
;
A
#
# COMPACT_ATOMS: atom_id res chain seq x y z
N MET A 1 -34.50 -56.50 -4.25
CA MET A 1 -35.31 -55.64 -5.15
C MET A 1 -35.08 -54.19 -4.74
N ARG A 2 -34.22 -53.44 -5.43
CA ARG A 2 -33.97 -52.01 -5.16
C ARG A 2 -34.41 -51.22 -6.40
N HIS A 3 -35.35 -50.30 -6.20
CA HIS A 3 -35.91 -49.46 -7.24
C HIS A 3 -35.01 -48.24 -7.45
N ASN A 4 -34.52 -48.05 -8.67
CA ASN A 4 -33.82 -46.85 -9.12
C ASN A 4 -34.87 -45.80 -9.51
N HIS A 5 -34.91 -44.67 -8.80
CA HIS A 5 -35.66 -43.49 -9.22
C HIS A 5 -34.81 -42.65 -10.17
N ALA A 6 -35.15 -42.68 -11.45
CA ALA A 6 -34.61 -41.77 -12.45
C ALA A 6 -35.26 -40.38 -12.25
N MET A 7 -34.47 -39.41 -11.82
CA MET A 7 -34.87 -38.00 -11.85
C MET A 7 -34.78 -37.51 -13.31
N ALA A 8 -35.93 -37.32 -13.93
CA ALA A 8 -36.07 -36.63 -15.19
C ALA A 8 -35.76 -35.14 -14.95
N ILE A 9 -34.53 -34.73 -15.30
CA ILE A 9 -34.16 -33.32 -15.41
C ILE A 9 -34.81 -32.82 -16.70
N THR A 10 -36.03 -32.29 -16.58
CA THR A 10 -36.69 -31.54 -17.63
C THR A 10 -35.89 -30.25 -17.85
N PHE A 11 -34.97 -30.31 -18.80
CA PHE A 11 -34.25 -29.16 -19.34
C PHE A 11 -35.30 -28.19 -19.90
N CYS A 12 -35.61 -27.15 -19.12
CA CYS A 12 -36.50 -26.08 -19.53
C CYS A 12 -35.79 -25.30 -20.65
N LEU A 13 -36.04 -25.71 -21.89
CA LEU A 13 -35.82 -24.93 -23.11
C LEU A 13 -36.70 -23.68 -23.04
N LEU A 14 -36.31 -22.73 -22.19
CA LEU A 14 -36.77 -21.36 -22.28
C LEU A 14 -36.12 -20.77 -23.54
N LEU A 15 -36.86 -20.87 -24.64
CA LEU A 15 -36.74 -20.02 -25.81
C LEU A 15 -37.02 -18.56 -25.40
N ALA A 16 -36.15 -18.00 -24.56
CA ALA A 16 -36.02 -16.56 -24.43
C ALA A 16 -35.53 -16.08 -25.79
N SER A 17 -36.43 -15.45 -26.51
CA SER A 17 -36.11 -14.64 -27.67
C SER A 17 -35.12 -13.58 -27.19
N CYS A 18 -33.81 -13.84 -27.32
CA CYS A 18 -32.81 -12.78 -27.22
C CYS A 18 -33.21 -11.76 -28.29
N GLY A 19 -33.81 -10.65 -27.83
CA GLY A 19 -34.01 -9.46 -28.65
C GLY A 19 -32.68 -9.11 -29.31
N ARG A 20 -32.74 -8.51 -30.51
CA ARG A 20 -31.59 -8.32 -31.41
C ARG A 20 -30.43 -7.58 -30.72
N CYS A 21 -29.54 -8.29 -30.04
CA CYS A 21 -28.30 -7.73 -29.53
C CYS A 21 -27.33 -7.58 -30.70
N GLY A 22 -26.88 -6.35 -30.94
CA GLY A 22 -25.81 -6.06 -31.89
C GLY A 22 -24.45 -6.50 -31.36
N PRO A 23 -23.37 -6.38 -32.16
CA PRO A 23 -22.01 -6.60 -31.67
C PRO A 23 -21.67 -5.62 -30.53
N CYS A 24 -21.03 -6.12 -29.46
CA CYS A 24 -20.59 -5.27 -28.35
C CYS A 24 -19.57 -4.21 -28.81
N PRO A 25 -19.60 -3.00 -28.24
CA PRO A 25 -18.58 -1.99 -28.50
C PRO A 25 -17.23 -2.45 -27.94
N VAL A 26 -16.14 -2.13 -28.63
CA VAL A 26 -14.77 -2.35 -28.13
C VAL A 26 -14.43 -1.23 -27.16
N LEU A 27 -14.26 -1.55 -25.88
CA LEU A 27 -13.87 -0.58 -24.86
C LEU A 27 -12.35 -0.36 -24.86
N ALA A 28 -11.93 0.90 -24.72
CA ALA A 28 -10.53 1.25 -24.53
C ALA A 28 -10.08 0.91 -23.08
N PRO A 29 -8.81 0.53 -22.85
CA PRO A 29 -8.30 0.31 -21.51
C PRO A 29 -8.39 1.60 -20.68
N ALA A 30 -8.84 1.48 -19.43
CA ALA A 30 -8.90 2.61 -18.51
C ALA A 30 -7.50 3.17 -18.26
N SER A 31 -7.40 4.49 -18.14
CA SER A 31 -6.16 5.17 -17.73
C SER A 31 -5.69 4.66 -16.37
N PRO A 32 -4.37 4.53 -16.10
CA PRO A 32 -3.86 4.14 -14.78
C PRO A 32 -4.30 5.09 -13.65
N ASP A 33 -4.67 6.33 -13.98
CA ASP A 33 -5.18 7.32 -13.03
C ASP A 33 -6.71 7.42 -12.99
N PHE A 34 -7.44 6.55 -13.73
CA PHE A 34 -8.90 6.63 -13.87
C PHE A 34 -9.66 6.60 -12.53
N CYS A 35 -9.12 5.91 -11.52
CA CYS A 35 -9.76 5.77 -10.21
C CYS A 35 -8.79 5.98 -9.05
N LYS A 36 -7.99 7.05 -9.10
CA LYS A 36 -7.02 7.35 -8.05
C LYS A 36 -7.73 7.65 -6.72
N GLY A 37 -7.65 6.72 -5.76
CA GLY A 37 -8.28 6.83 -4.44
C GLY A 37 -9.67 6.21 -4.33
N GLY A 38 -10.25 5.72 -5.44
CA GLY A 38 -11.55 5.04 -5.44
C GLY A 38 -11.44 3.52 -5.49
N LEU A 39 -12.59 2.85 -5.38
CA LEU A 39 -12.74 1.42 -5.62
C LEU A 39 -13.20 1.20 -7.06
N ILE A 40 -12.47 0.36 -7.78
CA ILE A 40 -12.85 -0.07 -9.13
C ILE A 40 -13.75 -1.28 -9.00
N PHE A 41 -14.97 -1.15 -9.49
CA PHE A 41 -15.88 -2.28 -9.65
C PHE A 41 -15.84 -2.74 -11.11
N SER A 42 -15.63 -4.04 -11.32
CA SER A 42 -15.81 -4.64 -12.63
C SER A 42 -17.22 -4.33 -13.12
N GLY A 43 -17.34 -3.87 -14.36
CA GLY A 43 -18.65 -3.60 -14.95
C GLY A 43 -19.53 -4.84 -14.89
N VAL A 44 -20.83 -4.63 -14.71
CA VAL A 44 -21.79 -5.72 -14.83
C VAL A 44 -21.94 -6.08 -16.29
N THR A 45 -22.37 -7.31 -16.56
CA THR A 45 -22.72 -7.72 -17.92
C THR A 45 -24.16 -7.27 -18.19
N ASP A 46 -24.39 -6.55 -19.29
CA ASP A 46 -25.74 -6.13 -19.67
C ASP A 46 -26.61 -7.34 -20.07
N GLU A 47 -27.92 -7.11 -20.32
CA GLU A 47 -28.85 -8.15 -20.78
C GLU A 47 -28.43 -8.80 -22.12
N CYS A 48 -27.51 -8.17 -22.86
CA CYS A 48 -26.95 -8.64 -24.12
C CYS A 48 -25.64 -9.43 -23.96
N GLY A 49 -25.11 -9.58 -22.75
CA GLY A 49 -23.85 -10.28 -22.52
C GLY A 49 -22.61 -9.41 -22.79
N CYS A 50 -22.77 -8.10 -22.97
CA CYS A 50 -21.65 -7.17 -23.14
C CYS A 50 -21.13 -6.72 -21.78
N GLU A 51 -19.80 -6.72 -21.61
CA GLU A 51 -19.17 -6.17 -20.41
C GLU A 51 -19.24 -4.65 -20.42
N GLU A 52 -19.81 -4.07 -19.38
CA GLU A 52 -19.79 -2.63 -19.18
C GLU A 52 -18.40 -2.13 -18.75
N PRO A 53 -18.04 -0.87 -19.04
CA PRO A 53 -16.80 -0.29 -18.53
C PRO A 53 -16.77 -0.30 -17.00
N PRO A 54 -15.59 -0.48 -16.39
CA PRO A 54 -15.46 -0.45 -14.94
C PRO A 54 -15.91 0.91 -14.38
N VAL A 55 -16.65 0.89 -13.29
CA VAL A 55 -17.12 2.09 -12.61
C VAL A 55 -16.19 2.39 -11.45
N CYS A 56 -15.69 3.64 -11.42
CA CYS A 56 -14.97 4.15 -10.25
C CYS A 56 -15.98 4.68 -9.24
N MET A 57 -16.05 4.05 -8.08
CA MET A 57 -16.79 4.60 -6.95
C MET A 57 -15.79 5.19 -5.96
N MET A 58 -15.92 6.49 -5.68
CA MET A 58 -15.22 7.10 -4.57
C MET A 58 -15.94 6.73 -3.26
N PRO A 59 -15.23 6.38 -2.18
CA PRO A 59 -15.87 6.24 -0.89
C PRO A 59 -16.56 7.56 -0.52
N GLU A 60 -17.74 7.49 0.09
CA GLU A 60 -18.40 8.67 0.63
C GLU A 60 -17.54 9.24 1.76
N CYS A 61 -16.84 10.33 1.47
CA CYS A 61 -15.99 11.01 2.43
C CYS A 61 -16.84 11.95 3.28
N GLY A 62 -16.91 11.68 4.59
CA GLY A 62 -17.50 12.60 5.56
C GLY A 62 -16.58 13.78 5.90
N ASP A 63 -16.96 14.56 6.91
CA ASP A 63 -16.12 15.63 7.44
C ASP A 63 -14.82 15.06 8.02
N CYS A 64 -13.67 15.68 7.67
CA CYS A 64 -12.38 15.24 8.17
C CYS A 64 -12.26 15.45 9.69
N PRO A 65 -11.74 14.47 10.45
CA PRO A 65 -11.47 14.65 11.87
C PRO A 65 -10.41 15.72 12.09
N MET A 66 -10.62 16.56 13.09
CA MET A 66 -9.64 17.55 13.55
C MET A 66 -8.77 16.92 14.66
N PHE A 67 -7.49 16.72 14.38
CA PHE A 67 -6.54 16.21 15.36
C PHE A 67 -5.91 17.36 16.15
N MET A 68 -5.78 17.17 17.47
CA MET A 68 -4.99 18.10 18.29
C MET A 68 -3.50 17.97 17.95
N PRO A 69 -2.71 19.06 18.02
CA PRO A 69 -1.27 18.97 17.89
C PRO A 69 -0.66 17.99 18.90
N PRO A 70 0.37 17.21 18.51
CA PRO A 70 1.05 16.31 19.43
C PRO A 70 1.70 17.10 20.57
N GLY A 71 1.62 16.57 21.79
CA GLY A 71 2.28 17.18 22.95
C GLY A 71 3.81 17.16 22.80
N PRO A 72 4.54 17.95 23.63
CA PRO A 72 6.01 18.06 23.56
C PRO A 72 6.72 16.71 23.75
N ASP A 73 6.05 15.77 24.43
CA ASP A 73 6.55 14.44 24.76
C ASP A 73 6.05 13.33 23.82
N PHE A 74 5.32 13.67 22.76
CA PHE A 74 4.72 12.69 21.84
C PHE A 74 5.75 11.77 21.17
N CYS A 75 6.95 12.28 20.92
CA CYS A 75 8.01 11.56 20.22
C CYS A 75 9.38 11.79 20.87
N LYS A 76 9.55 11.27 22.11
CA LYS A 76 10.86 11.29 22.79
C LYS A 76 11.83 10.38 22.03
N ASN A 77 12.99 10.92 21.65
CA ASN A 77 14.03 10.23 20.87
C ASN A 77 13.55 9.77 19.50
N GLY A 78 12.72 10.58 18.84
CA GLY A 78 12.23 10.29 17.51
C GLY A 78 11.95 11.57 16.73
N SER A 79 11.51 11.39 15.50
CA SER A 79 11.07 12.49 14.64
C SER A 79 9.57 12.39 14.41
N ILE A 80 8.86 13.50 14.61
CA ILE A 80 7.46 13.58 14.20
C ILE A 80 7.42 13.63 12.67
N ILE A 81 6.70 12.69 12.07
CA ILE A 81 6.45 12.64 10.63
C ILE A 81 4.98 12.86 10.35
N ASP A 82 4.70 13.44 9.19
CA ASP A 82 3.33 13.59 8.70
C ASP A 82 2.69 12.21 8.53
N GLY A 83 1.44 12.07 8.95
CA GLY A 83 0.69 10.83 8.81
C GLY A 83 0.41 10.45 7.35
N GLY A 84 0.44 11.43 6.45
CA GLY A 84 -0.04 11.38 5.08
C GLY A 84 -1.49 11.85 4.98
N LYS A 85 -2.07 11.63 3.80
CA LYS A 85 -3.52 11.80 3.58
C LYS A 85 -4.16 10.44 3.34
N ASP A 86 -5.38 10.26 3.85
CA ASP A 86 -6.17 9.07 3.56
C ASP A 86 -6.78 9.11 2.14
N LEU A 87 -7.59 8.11 1.79
CA LEU A 87 -8.30 8.03 0.50
C LEU A 87 -9.26 9.21 0.26
N CYS A 88 -9.71 9.86 1.33
CA CYS A 88 -10.59 11.03 1.30
C CYS A 88 -9.82 12.36 1.26
N GLY A 89 -8.49 12.31 1.27
CA GLY A 89 -7.65 13.51 1.33
C GLY A 89 -7.58 14.15 2.72
N CYS A 90 -8.15 13.50 3.75
CA CYS A 90 -8.07 13.96 5.12
C CYS A 90 -6.66 13.70 5.68
N GLN A 91 -6.16 14.67 6.44
CA GLN A 91 -4.86 14.58 7.08
C GLN A 91 -4.88 13.48 8.15
N MET A 92 -4.02 12.47 8.02
CA MET A 92 -3.86 11.45 9.05
C MET A 92 -3.07 12.02 10.24
N PRO A 93 -3.30 11.51 11.47
CA PRO A 93 -2.57 11.97 12.65
C PRO A 93 -1.07 11.75 12.47
N PRO A 94 -0.22 12.67 12.99
CA PRO A 94 1.22 12.52 12.89
C PRO A 94 1.68 11.24 13.57
N ARG A 95 2.77 10.66 13.08
CA ARG A 95 3.39 9.47 13.66
C ARG A 95 4.76 9.81 14.22
N CYS A 96 5.17 9.09 15.26
CA CYS A 96 6.53 9.16 15.77
C CYS A 96 7.36 8.11 15.03
N LEU A 97 8.47 8.53 14.43
CA LEU A 97 9.43 7.65 13.80
C LEU A 97 10.66 7.56 14.72
N GLY A 98 10.90 6.38 15.27
CA GLY A 98 12.04 6.12 16.15
C GLY A 98 13.38 6.14 15.41
N GLU A 99 14.49 6.23 16.15
CA GLU A 99 15.85 6.33 15.59
C GLU A 99 16.24 5.14 14.70
N LYS A 100 15.61 3.98 14.89
CA LYS A 100 15.84 2.77 14.07
C LYS A 100 14.73 2.49 13.06
N GLU A 101 13.64 3.24 13.11
CA GLU A 101 12.48 2.98 12.26
C GLU A 101 12.61 3.66 10.89
N CYS A 102 12.02 3.06 9.87
CA CYS A 102 12.09 3.51 8.49
C CYS A 102 10.79 3.21 7.73
N LEU A 103 10.52 4.00 6.69
CA LEU A 103 9.45 3.75 5.72
C LEU A 103 10.03 3.09 4.46
N ASP A 104 11.24 3.50 4.06
CA ASP A 104 11.93 2.97 2.90
C ASP A 104 13.46 2.81 3.13
N ASP A 105 14.15 2.20 2.16
CA ASP A 105 15.61 1.99 2.23
C ASP A 105 16.39 3.33 2.22
N LEU A 106 15.83 4.41 1.68
CA LEU A 106 16.48 5.73 1.61
C LEU A 106 16.44 6.45 2.96
N ASP A 107 15.47 6.13 3.80
CA ASP A 107 15.42 6.57 5.20
C ASP A 107 16.57 5.98 6.03
N CYS A 108 17.17 4.87 5.61
CA CYS A 108 18.22 4.22 6.38
C CYS A 108 19.63 4.70 6.01
N ALA A 109 20.45 4.93 7.03
CA ALA A 109 21.86 5.26 6.86
C ALA A 109 22.73 4.53 7.88
N CYS A 110 24.03 4.49 7.60
CA CYS A 110 25.05 4.02 8.53
C CYS A 110 26.15 5.07 8.69
N GLY A 111 26.60 5.27 9.92
CA GLY A 111 27.60 6.29 10.28
C GLY A 111 27.73 6.37 11.79
N ARG A 112 27.89 7.58 12.32
CA ARG A 112 27.82 7.83 13.78
C ARG A 112 26.48 8.41 14.19
N HIS A 113 25.96 8.01 15.34
CA HIS A 113 24.79 8.62 15.93
C HIS A 113 25.06 10.11 16.23
N ILE A 114 24.15 11.00 15.87
CA ILE A 114 24.39 12.46 15.95
C ILE A 114 24.60 12.93 17.40
N VAL A 115 23.93 12.29 18.36
CA VAL A 115 24.00 12.69 19.78
C VAL A 115 25.10 11.95 20.54
N SER A 116 25.18 10.62 20.40
CA SER A 116 26.13 9.81 21.19
C SER A 116 27.50 9.67 20.53
N ASP A 117 27.63 9.98 19.24
CA ASP A 117 28.84 9.78 18.42
C ASP A 117 29.29 8.30 18.30
N ASP A 118 28.46 7.34 18.71
CA ASP A 118 28.73 5.91 18.52
C ASP A 118 28.40 5.45 17.09
N CYS A 119 29.05 4.37 16.63
CA CYS A 119 28.68 3.76 15.34
C CYS A 119 27.24 3.23 15.39
N PHE A 120 26.42 3.66 14.43
CA PHE A 120 24.97 3.49 14.46
C PHE A 120 24.40 3.26 13.06
N VAL A 121 23.41 2.36 13.01
CA VAL A 121 22.56 2.09 11.84
C VAL A 121 21.14 2.40 12.26
N GLY A 122 20.52 3.28 11.50
CA GLY A 122 19.19 3.78 11.82
C GLY A 122 18.70 4.75 10.77
N ASN A 123 17.66 5.47 11.14
CA ASN A 123 17.09 6.52 10.32
C ASN A 123 18.13 7.63 10.07
N ASN A 124 18.20 8.11 8.84
CA ASN A 124 19.19 9.05 8.34
C ASN A 124 19.16 10.40 9.06
N ARG A 125 18.05 10.73 9.73
CA ARG A 125 17.91 11.92 10.57
C ARG A 125 18.71 11.86 11.87
N PHE A 126 19.11 10.67 12.30
CA PHE A 126 19.88 10.43 13.53
C PHE A 126 21.30 9.95 13.26
N VAL A 127 21.66 9.80 11.98
CA VAL A 127 22.96 9.28 11.54
C VAL A 127 23.74 10.39 10.83
N ASN A 128 24.96 10.66 11.29
CA ASN A 128 25.93 11.45 10.56
C ASN A 128 26.70 10.56 9.59
N SER A 129 26.28 10.55 8.32
CA SER A 129 26.92 9.77 7.24
C SER A 129 28.30 10.30 6.81
N GLY A 130 28.63 11.54 7.16
CA GLY A 130 29.97 12.11 6.94
C GLY A 130 31.04 11.55 7.87
N LYS A 131 30.63 10.98 9.02
CA LYS A 131 31.52 10.28 9.96
C LYS A 131 31.37 8.78 9.78
N GLN A 132 32.24 8.20 8.95
CA GLN A 132 32.15 6.79 8.60
C GLN A 132 32.60 5.86 9.74
N CYS A 133 31.91 4.72 9.83
CA CYS A 133 32.29 3.57 10.63
C CYS A 133 32.52 2.38 9.69
N PRO A 134 33.67 2.30 8.99
CA PRO A 134 33.88 1.33 7.90
C PRO A 134 33.66 -0.11 8.37
N ASP A 135 34.26 -0.51 9.48
CA ASP A 135 34.13 -1.87 10.01
C ASP A 135 32.68 -2.25 10.37
N TYR A 136 31.86 -1.27 10.76
CA TYR A 136 30.47 -1.47 11.15
C TYR A 136 29.51 -1.42 9.94
N CYS A 137 29.72 -0.48 9.02
CA CYS A 137 28.79 -0.18 7.93
C CYS A 137 28.98 -1.09 6.71
N THR A 138 30.22 -1.36 6.32
CA THR A 138 30.52 -2.22 5.16
C THR A 138 30.83 -3.65 5.59
N GLY A 139 31.20 -3.84 6.85
CA GLY A 139 31.80 -5.07 7.34
C GLY A 139 33.20 -5.27 6.77
N ILE A 140 33.91 -6.28 7.29
CA ILE A 140 35.24 -6.66 6.82
C ILE A 140 35.20 -7.14 5.35
N ASP A 141 34.10 -7.82 4.98
CA ASP A 141 33.94 -8.40 3.63
C ASP A 141 33.44 -7.39 2.59
N GLY A 142 33.09 -6.15 2.99
CA GLY A 142 32.52 -5.14 2.09
C GLY A 142 31.13 -5.47 1.52
N ASN A 143 30.50 -6.55 1.98
CA ASN A 143 29.26 -7.10 1.43
C ASN A 143 28.01 -6.77 2.27
N ILE A 144 28.11 -5.81 3.19
CA ILE A 144 26.98 -5.37 4.01
C ILE A 144 26.29 -4.17 3.35
N LYS A 145 24.95 -4.20 3.29
CA LYS A 145 24.11 -3.07 2.93
C LYS A 145 23.11 -2.77 4.04
N VAL A 146 22.76 -1.49 4.19
CA VAL A 146 21.65 -1.07 5.05
C VAL A 146 20.35 -1.19 4.27
N LYS A 147 19.32 -1.79 4.85
CA LYS A 147 17.96 -1.86 4.30
C LYS A 147 16.91 -1.64 5.36
N CYS A 148 15.75 -1.16 4.95
CA CYS A 148 14.55 -1.10 5.75
C CYS A 148 13.82 -2.45 5.68
N LEU A 149 13.86 -3.22 6.77
CA LEU A 149 13.22 -4.52 6.86
C LEU A 149 12.21 -4.51 8.00
N SER A 150 10.93 -4.74 7.68
CA SER A 150 9.83 -4.74 8.65
C SER A 150 9.73 -3.42 9.44
N GLY A 151 9.99 -2.29 8.77
CA GLY A 151 9.95 -0.96 9.39
C GLY A 151 11.18 -0.60 10.23
N GLU A 152 12.25 -1.41 10.21
CA GLU A 152 13.50 -1.12 10.92
C GLU A 152 14.72 -1.14 10.00
N CYS A 153 15.65 -0.21 10.21
CA CYS A 153 16.93 -0.19 9.53
C CYS A 153 17.82 -1.32 10.03
N ARG A 154 18.19 -2.23 9.13
CA ARG A 154 19.01 -3.41 9.43
C ARG A 154 20.17 -3.55 8.43
N LEU A 155 21.26 -4.12 8.91
CA LEU A 155 22.37 -4.55 8.06
C LEU A 155 22.05 -5.92 7.46
N VAL A 156 22.12 -6.04 6.14
CA VAL A 156 21.94 -7.29 5.39
C VAL A 156 23.19 -7.62 4.62
N ARG A 157 23.55 -8.91 4.57
CA ARG A 157 24.58 -9.41 3.65
C ARG A 157 23.98 -9.57 2.25
N GLN A 158 24.70 -9.08 1.24
CA GLN A 158 24.39 -9.32 -0.17
C GLN A 158 24.83 -10.70 -0.63
#